data_AF-A0A4R6TF21-F1
#
_entry.id   AF-A0A4R6TF21-F1
#
_cell.length_a   1.000
_cell.length_b   1.000
_cell.length_c   1.000
_cell.angle_alpha   90.00
_cell.angle_beta   90.00
_cell.angle_gamma   90.00
#
_symmetry.space_group_name_H-M   'P 1'
#
loop_
_entity.id
_entity.type
_entity.pdbx_description
1 polymer ?
#
loop_
_entity_poly.entity_id
_entity_poly.type
_entity_poly.pdbx_seq_one_letter_code
_entity_poly.pdbx_strand_id
1 'polypeptide(L)'
;MNISKSYLTILTNFILAVLGSFLAFQTDILLFVPMIFAIGIPIINLEKPIEQKIGKTLIIILLSTLIFFLSIILVISFESDKYMYPSLIYGLAGIMIIGINGLLVKSINLNLKTILLTFLLSSISFPIWILGIENISFVNLKNIPFIREFGVMILWMTLTTIGVVCGIKKPVGKNV
;
A
#
# COMPACT_ATOMS: atom_id res chain seq x y z
N MET A 1 -4.33 7.02 26.20
CA MET A 1 -3.28 6.21 25.55
C MET A 1 -3.00 6.83 24.19
N ASN A 2 -1.82 7.45 23.98
CA ASN A 2 -1.50 8.05 22.67
C ASN A 2 -1.01 6.95 21.72
N ILE A 3 -1.84 6.57 20.75
CA ILE A 3 -1.46 5.63 19.68
C ILE A 3 -0.40 6.31 18.81
N SER A 4 0.69 5.59 18.48
CA SER A 4 1.74 6.17 17.62
C SER A 4 1.19 6.45 16.22
N LYS A 5 1.66 7.53 15.58
CA LYS A 5 1.29 7.85 14.18
C LYS A 5 1.55 6.67 13.25
N SER A 6 2.59 5.88 13.53
CA SER A 6 2.91 4.70 12.72
C SER A 6 1.86 3.61 12.84
N TYR A 7 1.46 3.23 14.06
CA TYR A 7 0.39 2.24 14.25
C TYR A 7 -0.93 2.72 13.64
N LEU A 8 -1.26 4.00 13.82
CA LEU A 8 -2.46 4.57 13.24
C LEU A 8 -2.43 4.54 11.71
N THR A 9 -1.28 4.85 11.08
CA THR A 9 -1.14 4.80 9.62
C THR A 9 -1.32 3.38 9.09
N ILE A 10 -0.72 2.36 9.74
CA ILE A 10 -0.90 0.95 9.33
C ILE A 10 -2.37 0.56 9.42
N LEU A 11 -3.01 0.84 10.57
CA LEU A 11 -4.40 0.45 10.81
C LEU A 11 -5.35 1.15 9.83
N THR A 12 -5.18 2.46 9.63
CA THR A 12 -6.00 3.24 8.69
C THR A 12 -5.83 2.72 7.26
N ASN A 13 -4.61 2.49 6.80
CA ASN A 13 -4.39 1.95 5.45
C ASN A 13 -4.92 0.53 5.28
N PHE A 14 -4.80 -0.33 6.29
CA PHE A 14 -5.37 -1.68 6.24
C PHE A 14 -6.89 -1.63 6.07
N ILE A 15 -7.58 -0.83 6.89
CA ILE A 15 -9.03 -0.64 6.79
C ILE A 15 -9.41 -0.06 5.43
N LEU A 16 -8.69 0.96 4.95
CA LEU A 16 -8.94 1.57 3.65
C LEU A 16 -8.65 0.62 2.48
N ALA A 17 -7.65 -0.25 2.57
CA ALA A 17 -7.38 -1.27 1.56
C ALA A 17 -8.52 -2.29 1.49
N VAL A 18 -9.03 -2.73 2.66
CA VAL A 18 -10.20 -3.62 2.73
C VAL A 18 -11.45 -2.94 2.16
N LEU A 19 -11.72 -1.69 2.55
CA LEU A 19 -12.87 -0.91 2.06
C LEU A 19 -12.78 -0.66 0.55
N GLY A 20 -11.61 -0.27 0.04
CA GLY A 20 -11.40 -0.06 -1.39
C GLY A 20 -11.58 -1.34 -2.20
N SER A 21 -11.05 -2.45 -1.68
CA SER A 21 -11.26 -3.78 -2.26
C SER A 21 -12.73 -4.19 -2.23
N PHE A 22 -13.43 -3.93 -1.12
CA PHE A 22 -14.83 -4.29 -0.98
C PHE A 22 -15.70 -3.50 -1.96
N LEU A 23 -15.46 -2.20 -2.11
CA LEU A 23 -16.17 -1.37 -3.09
C LEU A 23 -15.88 -1.82 -4.51
N ALA A 24 -14.63 -2.13 -4.84
CA ALA A 24 -14.27 -2.70 -6.13
C ALA A 24 -14.99 -4.03 -6.40
N PHE A 25 -15.10 -4.90 -5.38
CA PHE A 25 -15.82 -6.16 -5.48
C PHE A 25 -17.34 -5.99 -5.67
N GLN A 26 -17.95 -4.97 -5.06
CA GLN A 26 -19.40 -4.72 -5.21
C GLN A 26 -19.77 -4.00 -6.50
N THR A 27 -18.85 -3.26 -7.10
CA THR A 27 -19.13 -2.37 -8.25
C THR A 27 -18.42 -2.79 -9.53
N ASP A 28 -17.54 -3.79 -9.46
CA ASP A 28 -16.60 -4.19 -10.52
C ASP A 28 -15.65 -3.07 -10.98
N ILE A 29 -15.55 -1.97 -10.21
CA ILE A 29 -14.67 -0.84 -10.51
C ILE A 29 -13.37 -0.98 -9.71
N LEU A 30 -12.34 -1.55 -10.35
CA LEU A 30 -11.02 -1.77 -9.74
C LEU A 30 -10.32 -0.48 -9.26
N LEU A 31 -10.70 0.66 -9.83
CA LEU A 31 -10.18 1.98 -9.49
C LEU A 31 -10.36 2.32 -7.99
N PHE A 32 -11.38 1.79 -7.32
CA PHE A 32 -11.61 2.06 -5.90
C PHE A 32 -10.49 1.58 -4.99
N VAL A 33 -9.79 0.51 -5.35
CA VAL A 33 -8.73 -0.08 -4.52
C VAL A 33 -7.59 0.92 -4.29
N PRO A 34 -6.85 1.39 -5.33
CA PRO A 34 -5.77 2.33 -5.12
C PRO A 34 -6.25 3.71 -4.68
N MET A 35 -7.44 4.16 -5.11
CA MET A 35 -7.96 5.48 -4.74
C MET A 35 -8.18 5.60 -3.23
N ILE A 36 -8.82 4.60 -2.63
CA ILE A 36 -9.16 4.62 -1.21
C ILE A 36 -7.91 4.34 -0.36
N PHE A 37 -7.06 3.41 -0.79
CA PHE A 37 -5.80 3.13 -0.14
C PHE A 37 -4.88 4.37 -0.05
N ALA A 38 -4.73 5.10 -1.15
CA ALA A 38 -3.81 6.24 -1.24
C ALA A 38 -4.16 7.39 -0.29
N ILE A 39 -5.38 7.43 0.26
CA ILE A 39 -5.82 8.44 1.23
C ILE A 39 -5.17 8.24 2.60
N GLY A 40 -4.90 7.01 3.02
CA GLY A 40 -4.64 6.73 4.44
C GLY A 40 -3.26 7.18 4.94
N ILE A 41 -2.24 7.26 4.08
CA ILE A 41 -0.95 7.85 4.45
C ILE A 41 -1.10 9.37 4.67
N PRO A 42 -1.57 10.17 3.69
CA PRO A 42 -1.66 11.61 3.85
C PRO A 42 -2.67 12.07 4.92
N ILE A 43 -3.79 11.36 5.13
CA ILE A 43 -4.80 11.78 6.12
C ILE A 43 -4.22 11.82 7.54
N ILE A 44 -3.35 10.85 7.87
CA ILE A 44 -2.69 10.76 9.18
C ILE A 44 -1.45 11.66 9.26
N ASN A 45 -0.68 11.76 8.17
CA ASN A 45 0.69 12.27 8.23
C ASN A 45 0.91 13.69 7.71
N LEU A 46 -0.06 14.28 6.98
CA LEU A 46 -0.02 15.70 6.63
C LEU A 46 -0.39 16.56 7.85
N GLU A 47 0.50 17.46 8.25
CA GLU A 47 0.34 18.33 9.43
C GLU A 47 -0.32 19.69 9.11
N LYS A 48 -1.00 19.80 7.96
CA LYS A 48 -1.64 21.04 7.49
C LYS A 48 -3.14 21.11 7.84
N PRO A 49 -3.79 22.28 7.80
CA PRO A 49 -5.25 22.38 7.84
C PRO A 49 -5.88 21.58 6.68
N ILE A 50 -7.09 21.05 6.88
CA ILE A 50 -7.79 20.13 5.94
C ILE A 50 -7.80 20.70 4.50
N GLU A 51 -8.11 21.97 4.33
CA GLU A 51 -8.16 22.66 3.03
C GLU A 51 -6.85 22.55 2.25
N GLN A 52 -5.70 22.66 2.94
CA GLN A 52 -4.38 22.51 2.31
C GLN A 52 -3.90 21.05 2.22
N LYS A 53 -4.54 20.12 2.95
CA LYS A 53 -4.28 18.68 2.81
C LYS A 53 -4.87 18.16 1.50
N ILE A 54 -6.06 18.62 1.12
CA ILE A 54 -6.81 18.12 -0.05
C ILE A 54 -5.97 18.13 -1.32
N GLY A 55 -5.32 19.25 -1.66
CA GLY A 55 -4.52 19.34 -2.88
C GLY A 55 -3.37 18.32 -2.95
N LYS A 56 -2.62 18.15 -1.86
CA LYS A 56 -1.55 17.15 -1.79
C LYS A 56 -2.08 15.72 -1.79
N THR A 57 -3.15 15.46 -1.06
CA THR A 57 -3.81 14.15 -1.02
C THR A 57 -4.31 13.76 -2.41
N LEU A 58 -4.91 14.68 -3.16
CA LEU A 58 -5.35 14.44 -4.53
C LEU A 58 -4.19 14.04 -5.45
N ILE A 59 -3.05 14.74 -5.37
CA ILE A 59 -1.86 14.39 -6.15
C ILE A 59 -1.37 12.98 -5.77
N ILE A 60 -1.34 12.65 -4.48
CA ILE A 60 -0.95 11.32 -4.00
C ILE A 60 -1.89 10.24 -4.53
N ILE A 61 -3.21 10.48 -4.50
CA ILE A 61 -4.23 9.57 -5.03
C ILE A 61 -4.01 9.33 -6.52
N LEU A 62 -3.89 10.39 -7.32
CA LEU A 62 -3.73 10.30 -8.76
C LEU A 62 -2.49 9.50 -9.15
N LEU A 63 -1.33 9.85 -8.56
CA LEU A 63 -0.07 9.17 -8.88
C LEU A 63 -0.06 7.72 -8.37
N SER A 64 -0.59 7.44 -7.19
CA SER A 64 -0.65 6.07 -6.65
C SER A 64 -1.59 5.18 -7.49
N THR A 65 -2.70 5.76 -7.97
CA THR A 65 -3.62 5.09 -8.88
C THR A 65 -2.97 4.78 -10.21
N LEU A 66 -2.24 5.74 -10.80
CA LEU A 66 -1.49 5.53 -12.03
C LEU A 66 -0.45 4.40 -11.88
N ILE A 67 0.32 4.41 -10.79
CA ILE A 67 1.31 3.37 -10.48
C ILE A 67 0.64 2.01 -10.37
N PHE A 68 -0.50 1.93 -9.68
CA PHE A 68 -1.26 0.71 -9.51
C PHE A 68 -1.67 0.10 -10.87
N PHE A 69 -2.28 0.89 -11.75
CA PHE A 69 -2.67 0.39 -13.08
C PHE A 69 -1.48 0.01 -13.95
N LEU A 70 -0.41 0.82 -13.93
CA LEU A 70 0.81 0.50 -14.66
C LEU A 70 1.41 -0.84 -14.19
N SER A 71 1.36 -1.09 -12.88
CA SER A 71 1.83 -2.35 -12.30
C SER A 71 1.00 -3.53 -12.80
N ILE A 72 -0.32 -3.41 -12.84
CA ILE A 72 -1.20 -4.46 -13.36
C ILE A 72 -0.95 -4.73 -14.84
N ILE A 73 -0.87 -3.68 -15.67
CA ILE A 73 -0.61 -3.80 -17.11
C ILE A 73 0.72 -4.50 -17.36
N LEU A 74 1.77 -4.12 -16.62
CA LEU A 74 3.08 -4.75 -16.72
C LEU A 74 3.01 -6.22 -16.31
N VAL A 75 2.36 -6.55 -15.18
CA VAL A 75 2.22 -7.93 -14.71
C VAL A 75 1.52 -8.81 -15.75
N ILE A 76 0.44 -8.31 -16.38
CA ILE A 76 -0.29 -9.06 -17.42
C ILE A 76 0.58 -9.25 -18.68
N SER A 77 1.45 -8.30 -18.99
CA SER A 77 2.30 -8.34 -20.19
C SER A 77 3.43 -9.37 -20.13
N PHE A 78 3.80 -9.85 -18.94
CA PHE A 78 4.83 -10.87 -18.75
C PHE A 78 4.20 -12.27 -18.58
N GLU A 79 3.85 -12.91 -19.69
CA GLU A 79 3.21 -14.24 -19.71
C GLU A 79 4.09 -15.39 -19.19
N SER A 80 5.42 -15.19 -19.11
CA SER A 80 6.40 -16.28 -18.95
C SER A 80 6.83 -16.59 -17.52
N ASP A 81 6.59 -15.73 -16.53
CA ASP A 81 6.96 -15.98 -15.13
C ASP A 81 5.82 -15.59 -14.17
N LYS A 82 5.30 -16.60 -13.48
CA LYS A 82 4.21 -16.44 -12.51
C LYS A 82 4.64 -15.91 -11.15
N TYR A 83 5.94 -15.72 -10.88
CA TYR A 83 6.44 -15.43 -9.54
C TYR A 83 7.44 -14.27 -9.53
N MET A 84 8.52 -14.32 -10.32
CA MET A 84 9.63 -13.38 -10.16
C MET A 84 9.28 -11.97 -10.67
N TYR A 85 8.79 -11.86 -11.91
CA TYR A 85 8.46 -10.55 -12.49
C TYR A 85 7.33 -9.83 -11.75
N PRO A 86 6.21 -10.47 -11.39
CA PRO A 86 5.17 -9.79 -10.62
C PRO A 86 5.66 -9.29 -9.26
N SER A 87 6.50 -10.07 -8.58
CA SER A 87 7.11 -9.67 -7.31
C SER A 87 7.97 -8.42 -7.47
N LEU A 88 8.83 -8.38 -8.50
CA LEU A 88 9.67 -7.20 -8.78
C LEU A 88 8.83 -5.97 -9.12
N ILE A 89 7.77 -6.13 -9.92
CA ILE A 89 6.88 -5.03 -10.30
C ILE A 89 6.18 -4.45 -9.06
N TYR A 90 5.64 -5.30 -8.17
CA TYR A 90 5.07 -4.82 -6.92
C TYR A 90 6.11 -4.16 -6.03
N GLY A 91 7.33 -4.70 -5.96
CA GLY A 91 8.47 -4.05 -5.31
C GLY A 91 8.69 -2.61 -5.78
N LEU A 92 8.84 -2.43 -7.08
CA LEU A 92 9.07 -1.12 -7.72
C LEU A 92 7.89 -0.17 -7.48
N ALA A 93 6.66 -0.66 -7.59
CA ALA A 93 5.46 0.11 -7.31
C ALA A 93 5.42 0.58 -5.84
N GLY A 94 5.82 -0.28 -4.90
CA GLY A 94 6.00 0.08 -3.50
C GLY A 94 7.02 1.21 -3.30
N ILE A 95 8.17 1.16 -4.00
CA ILE A 95 9.17 2.24 -4.01
C ILE A 95 8.55 3.55 -4.52
N MET A 96 7.78 3.50 -5.61
CA MET A 96 7.16 4.71 -6.15
C MET A 96 6.13 5.31 -5.17
N ILE A 97 5.34 4.47 -4.49
CA ILE A 97 4.38 4.90 -3.46
C ILE A 97 5.09 5.57 -2.28
N ILE A 98 6.16 4.99 -1.74
CA ILE A 98 6.95 5.66 -0.68
C ILE A 98 7.59 6.94 -1.21
N GLY A 99 8.09 6.96 -2.46
CA GLY A 99 8.69 8.12 -3.09
C GLY A 99 7.73 9.32 -3.15
N ILE A 100 6.52 9.11 -3.66
CA ILE A 100 5.48 10.15 -3.73
C ILE A 100 5.13 10.66 -2.33
N ASN A 101 4.91 9.74 -1.39
CA ASN A 101 4.56 10.10 -0.03
C ASN A 101 5.71 10.85 0.67
N GLY A 102 6.96 10.42 0.50
CA GLY A 102 8.13 11.09 1.08
C GLY A 102 8.41 12.47 0.48
N LEU A 103 8.12 12.68 -0.81
CA LEU A 103 8.24 13.98 -1.46
C LEU A 103 7.16 14.98 -0.98
N LEU A 104 5.93 14.49 -0.76
CA LEU A 104 4.78 15.36 -0.49
C LEU A 104 4.47 15.52 1.00
N VAL A 105 4.86 14.55 1.84
CA VAL A 105 4.58 14.47 3.28
C VAL A 105 5.86 14.64 4.10
N LYS A 106 6.05 15.83 4.69
CA LYS A 106 7.29 16.22 5.41
C LYS A 106 7.67 15.31 6.60
N SER A 107 6.69 14.61 7.17
CA SER A 107 6.89 13.68 8.29
C SER A 107 7.48 12.34 7.85
N ILE A 108 7.51 12.04 6.55
CA ILE A 108 8.13 10.84 5.99
C ILE A 108 9.54 11.20 5.49
N ASN A 109 10.54 10.45 5.96
CA ASN A 109 11.92 10.60 5.53
C ASN A 109 12.28 9.50 4.52
N LEU A 110 12.74 9.92 3.35
CA LEU A 110 13.26 9.01 2.33
C LEU A 110 14.72 8.73 2.65
N ASN A 111 15.02 7.50 3.06
CA ASN A 111 16.38 7.02 3.19
C ASN A 111 16.51 5.65 2.52
N LEU A 112 17.73 5.23 2.23
CA LEU A 112 17.97 3.96 1.54
C LEU A 112 17.35 2.77 2.27
N LYS A 113 17.38 2.77 3.61
CA LYS A 113 16.82 1.68 4.43
C LYS A 113 15.30 1.57 4.25
N THR A 114 14.58 2.68 4.24
CA THR A 114 13.12 2.69 4.11
C THR A 114 12.67 2.37 2.69
N ILE A 115 13.45 2.80 1.69
CA ILE A 115 13.23 2.43 0.29
C ILE A 115 13.44 0.92 0.09
N LEU A 116 14.57 0.38 0.55
CA LEU A 116 14.86 -1.05 0.42
C LEU A 116 13.87 -1.92 1.20
N LEU A 117 13.49 -1.50 2.41
CA LEU A 117 12.51 -2.24 3.21
C LEU A 117 11.14 -2.24 2.53
N THR A 118 10.69 -1.08 2.03
CA THR A 118 9.44 -0.99 1.26
C THR A 118 9.49 -1.87 0.03
N PHE A 119 10.59 -1.85 -0.72
CA PHE A 119 10.78 -2.73 -1.87
C PHE A 119 10.65 -4.20 -1.50
N LEU A 120 11.36 -4.66 -0.47
CA LEU A 120 11.36 -6.06 -0.05
C LEU A 120 9.98 -6.51 0.43
N LEU A 121 9.34 -5.72 1.31
CA LEU A 121 8.01 -6.03 1.83
C LEU A 121 6.94 -6.03 0.73
N SER A 122 7.04 -5.08 -0.19
CA SER A 122 6.15 -4.97 -1.33
C SER A 122 6.38 -6.10 -2.35
N SER A 123 7.63 -6.53 -2.55
CA SER A 123 7.95 -7.63 -3.48
C SER A 123 7.50 -8.98 -2.95
N ILE A 124 7.70 -9.23 -1.65
CA ILE A 124 7.40 -10.52 -1.03
C ILE A 124 5.90 -10.75 -0.81
N SER A 125 5.06 -9.72 -0.94
CA SER A 125 3.61 -9.84 -0.77
C SER A 125 3.00 -10.88 -1.70
N PHE A 126 3.48 -10.94 -2.95
CA PHE A 126 2.92 -11.82 -3.96
C PHE A 126 3.34 -13.28 -3.79
N PRO A 127 4.62 -13.63 -3.56
CA PRO A 127 5.02 -14.98 -3.19
C PRO A 127 4.35 -15.48 -1.91
N ILE A 128 4.22 -14.62 -0.88
CA ILE A 128 3.50 -14.98 0.35
C ILE A 128 2.04 -15.31 0.05
N TRP A 129 1.40 -14.50 -0.80
CA TRP A 129 0.01 -14.73 -1.19
C TRP A 129 -0.17 -16.06 -1.91
N ILE A 130 0.68 -16.33 -2.89
CA ILE A 130 0.61 -17.58 -3.66
C ILE A 130 0.85 -18.77 -2.74
N LEU A 131 1.91 -18.75 -1.93
CA LEU A 131 2.19 -19.82 -0.96
C LEU A 131 1.03 -20.01 0.03
N GLY A 132 0.37 -18.94 0.45
CA GLY A 132 -0.77 -19.00 1.37
C GLY A 132 -2.02 -19.59 0.74
N ILE A 133 -2.30 -19.30 -0.53
CA ILE A 133 -3.47 -19.84 -1.25
C ILE A 133 -3.23 -21.25 -1.81
N GLU A 134 -2.01 -21.56 -2.23
CA GLU A 134 -1.65 -22.85 -2.84
C GLU A 134 -1.37 -23.93 -1.78
N ASN A 135 -0.77 -23.58 -0.63
CA ASN A 135 -0.56 -24.54 0.46
C ASN A 135 -1.72 -24.50 1.45
N ILE A 136 -2.43 -25.64 1.52
CA ILE A 136 -3.36 -26.23 2.51
C ILE A 136 -3.89 -25.37 3.70
N SER A 137 -3.11 -24.48 4.30
CA SER A 137 -3.47 -23.68 5.49
C SER A 137 -4.67 -22.76 5.29
N PHE A 138 -5.00 -22.34 4.06
CA PHE A 138 -6.10 -21.41 3.78
C PHE A 138 -7.02 -21.83 2.63
N VAL A 139 -7.16 -23.14 2.34
CA VAL A 139 -8.03 -23.65 1.26
C VAL A 139 -9.47 -23.11 1.36
N ASN A 140 -9.98 -22.95 2.59
CA ASN A 140 -11.30 -22.35 2.83
C ASN A 140 -11.37 -20.86 2.43
N LEU A 141 -10.28 -20.10 2.52
CA LEU A 141 -10.24 -18.70 2.08
C LEU A 141 -10.25 -18.57 0.56
N LYS A 142 -9.68 -19.54 -0.17
CA LYS A 142 -9.73 -19.57 -1.65
C LYS A 142 -11.17 -19.68 -2.17
N ASN A 143 -12.07 -20.25 -1.37
CA ASN A 143 -13.48 -20.38 -1.71
C ASN A 143 -14.29 -19.09 -1.49
N ILE A 144 -13.71 -18.09 -0.81
CA ILE A 144 -14.34 -16.79 -0.62
C ILE A 144 -13.96 -15.91 -1.82
N PRO A 145 -14.89 -15.55 -2.73
CA PRO A 145 -14.57 -14.84 -3.98
C PRO A 145 -13.81 -13.53 -3.75
N PHE A 146 -14.26 -12.75 -2.77
CA PHE A 146 -13.62 -11.51 -2.37
C PHE A 146 -12.13 -11.69 -2.02
N ILE A 147 -11.81 -12.69 -1.20
CA ILE A 147 -10.44 -12.93 -0.74
C ILE A 147 -9.58 -13.42 -1.90
N ARG A 148 -10.10 -14.32 -2.74
CA ARG A 148 -9.40 -14.84 -3.92
C ARG A 148 -9.01 -13.73 -4.89
N GLU A 149 -9.88 -12.76 -5.12
CA GLU A 149 -9.69 -11.71 -6.13
C GLU A 149 -8.89 -10.52 -5.60
N PHE A 150 -9.12 -10.10 -4.36
CA PHE A 150 -8.55 -8.86 -3.82
C PHE A 150 -7.55 -9.06 -2.69
N GLY A 151 -7.42 -10.27 -2.13
CA GLY A 151 -6.58 -10.48 -0.94
C GLY A 151 -5.10 -10.21 -1.19
N VAL A 152 -4.60 -10.45 -2.40
CA VAL A 152 -3.23 -10.07 -2.78
C VAL A 152 -3.01 -8.57 -2.76
N MET A 153 -4.02 -7.79 -3.18
CA MET A 153 -3.95 -6.33 -3.20
C MET A 153 -3.97 -5.79 -1.77
N ILE A 154 -4.83 -6.33 -0.91
CA ILE A 154 -4.89 -5.97 0.51
C ILE A 154 -3.54 -6.26 1.19
N LEU A 155 -2.97 -7.45 0.95
CA LEU A 155 -1.68 -7.84 1.52
C LEU A 155 -0.55 -6.92 1.02
N TRP A 156 -0.49 -6.70 -0.29
CA TRP A 156 0.49 -5.83 -0.92
C TRP A 156 0.45 -4.39 -0.37
N MET A 157 -0.75 -3.80 -0.29
CA MET A 157 -0.97 -2.47 0.25
C MET A 157 -0.57 -2.36 1.73
N THR A 158 -0.87 -3.40 2.51
CA THR A 158 -0.51 -3.46 3.92
C THR A 158 1.01 -3.54 4.11
N LEU A 159 1.69 -4.42 3.39
CA LEU A 159 3.15 -4.59 3.46
C LEU A 159 3.89 -3.35 2.93
N THR A 160 3.40 -2.74 1.85
CA THR A 160 3.89 -1.44 1.36
C THR A 160 3.77 -0.37 2.43
N THR A 161 2.62 -0.32 3.11
CA THR A 161 2.41 0.63 4.21
C THR A 161 3.43 0.41 5.31
N ILE A 162 3.65 -0.84 5.74
CA ILE A 162 4.64 -1.18 6.78
C ILE A 162 6.04 -0.66 6.41
N GLY A 163 6.43 -0.75 5.14
CA GLY A 163 7.66 -0.13 4.65
C GLY A 163 7.66 1.40 4.77
N VAL A 164 6.57 2.05 4.35
CA VAL A 164 6.41 3.53 4.44
C VAL A 164 6.50 4.02 5.88
N VAL A 165 5.85 3.34 6.83
CA VAL A 165 5.82 3.78 8.23
C VAL A 165 7.18 3.76 8.92
N CYS A 166 8.10 2.90 8.49
CA CYS A 166 9.48 2.91 8.97
C CYS A 166 10.21 4.21 8.60
N GLY A 167 9.71 4.96 7.61
CA GLY A 167 10.18 6.29 7.24
C GLY A 167 9.53 7.43 8.01
N ILE A 168 8.49 7.20 8.82
CA ILE A 168 7.86 8.26 9.60
C ILE A 168 8.80 8.72 10.70
N LYS A 169 9.10 10.02 10.71
CA LYS A 169 9.91 10.67 11.74
C LYS A 169 9.24 10.43 13.09
N LYS A 170 10.01 9.85 14.03
CA LYS A 170 9.59 9.81 15.43
C LYS A 170 9.36 11.25 15.90
N PRO A 171 8.31 11.51 16.69
CA PRO A 171 8.19 12.81 17.33
C PRO A 171 9.48 13.04 18.13
N VAL A 172 10.17 14.15 17.85
CA VAL A 172 11.22 14.63 18.76
C VAL A 172 10.51 14.81 20.08
N GLY A 173 10.85 14.00 21.09
CA GLY A 173 10.32 14.18 22.43
C GLY A 173 10.52 15.65 22.77
N LYS A 174 9.44 16.36 23.09
CA LYS A 174 9.60 17.60 23.83
C LYS A 174 10.26 17.15 25.12
N ASN A 175 11.56 17.43 25.26
CA ASN A 175 12.19 17.52 26.56
C ASN A 175 11.41 18.62 27.30
N VAL A 176 10.43 18.21 28.08
CA VAL A 176 9.85 19.01 29.16
C VAL A 176 10.28 18.35 30.44
#